data_AF-A0A354WG06-F1
#
_entry.id   AF-A0A354WG06-F1
#
_cell.length_a   1.000
_cell.length_b   1.000
_cell.length_c   1.000
_cell.angle_alpha   90.00
_cell.angle_beta   90.00
_cell.angle_gamma   90.00
#
_symmetry.space_group_name_H-M   'P 1'
#
loop_
_entity.id
_entity.type
_entity.pdbx_description
1 polymer ?
#
loop_
_entity_poly.entity_id
_entity_poly.type
_entity_poly.pdbx_seq_one_letter_code
_entity_poly.pdbx_strand_id
1 'polypeptide(L)' 'MIQQVSAIYENGLLRPLHNPNLPENSQVNLVIESNLNSSHPLLQFAGILSDQEAQELETIINQEFNQVNKDEW' A
#
# COMPACT_ATOMS: atom_id res chain seq x y z
N MET A 1 -33.48 15.28 2.76
CA MET A 1 -32.17 15.72 2.22
C MET A 1 -31.13 14.70 2.64
N ILE A 2 -30.19 14.37 1.75
CA ILE A 2 -29.05 13.50 2.07
C ILE A 2 -27.86 14.42 2.37
N GLN A 3 -27.24 14.25 3.53
CA GLN A 3 -26.02 14.96 3.92
C GLN A 3 -24.89 13.93 4.04
N GLN A 4 -23.82 14.11 3.29
CA GLN A 4 -22.60 13.33 3.47
C GLN A 4 -21.76 13.94 4.58
N VAL A 5 -21.34 13.11 5.54
CA VAL A 5 -20.55 13.53 6.69
C VAL A 5 -19.28 12.68 6.71
N SER A 6 -18.13 13.35 6.71
CA SER A 6 -16.83 12.68 6.85
C SER A 6 -16.56 12.35 8.31
N ALA A 7 -16.08 11.14 8.57
CA ALA A 7 -15.78 10.65 9.91
C ALA A 7 -14.50 9.80 9.93
N ILE A 8 -13.86 9.73 11.09
CA ILE A 8 -12.76 8.81 11.37
C ILE A 8 -13.33 7.62 12.13
N TYR A 9 -12.98 6.41 11.71
CA TYR A 9 -13.30 5.19 12.45
C TYR A 9 -12.16 4.88 13.42
N GLU A 10 -12.47 4.90 14.72
CA GLU A 10 -11.49 4.66 15.78
C GLU A 10 -12.13 3.87 16.93
N ASN A 11 -11.52 2.76 17.34
CA ASN A 11 -11.96 1.92 18.46
C ASN A 11 -13.44 1.48 18.38
N GLY A 12 -13.94 1.20 17.17
CA GLY A 12 -15.34 0.79 16.98
C GLY A 12 -16.34 1.95 16.90
N LEU A 13 -15.90 3.20 17.03
CA LEU A 13 -16.73 4.39 17.00
C LEU A 13 -16.43 5.23 15.74
N LEU A 14 -17.49 5.68 15.06
CA LEU A 14 -17.38 6.66 13.98
C LEU A 14 -17.42 8.07 14.59
N ARG A 15 -16.28 8.75 14.55
CA ARG A 15 -16.12 10.13 15.05
C ARG A 15 -16.26 11.10 13.88
N PRO A 16 -17.37 11.84 13.76
CA PRO A 16 -17.53 12.79 12.67
C PRO A 16 -16.52 13.94 12.81
N LEU A 17 -15.96 14.39 11.68
CA LEU A 17 -15.01 15.51 11.64
C LEU A 17 -15.70 16.86 11.87
N HIS A 18 -16.99 16.93 11.57
CA HIS A 18 -17.84 18.09 11.76
C HIS A 18 -19.15 17.65 12.40
N ASN A 19 -19.73 18.51 13.25
CA ASN A 19 -21.02 18.22 13.87
C ASN A 19 -22.10 18.10 12.78
N PRO A 20 -22.72 16.91 12.62
CA PRO A 20 -23.82 16.78 11.70
C PRO A 20 -25.04 17.51 12.26
N ASN A 21 -25.84 18.13 11.39
CA ASN A 21 -27.06 18.82 11.79
C ASN A 21 -28.20 17.81 11.98
N LEU A 22 -28.05 16.95 12.98
CA LEU A 22 -28.96 15.83 13.26
C LEU A 22 -29.42 15.90 14.73
N PRO A 23 -30.72 15.69 15.02
CA PRO A 23 -31.17 15.58 16.39
C PRO A 23 -30.62 14.32 17.06
N GLU A 24 -30.46 14.35 18.38
CA GLU A 24 -30.04 13.19 19.16
C GLU A 24 -31.00 12.00 18.95
N ASN A 25 -30.46 10.78 19.00
CA ASN A 25 -31.19 9.52 18.78
C ASN A 25 -31.82 9.36 17.38
N SER A 26 -31.36 10.12 16.39
CA SER A 26 -31.78 9.92 15.00
C SER A 26 -31.16 8.68 14.40
N GLN A 27 -31.98 7.82 13.79
CA GLN A 27 -31.50 6.70 12.98
C GLN A 27 -30.91 7.23 11.67
N VAL A 28 -29.72 6.76 11.31
CA VAL A 28 -29.02 7.13 10.08
C VAL A 28 -28.61 5.88 9.30
N ASN A 29 -28.57 6.00 7.97
CA ASN A 29 -27.99 4.98 7.10
C ASN A 29 -26.51 5.31 6.87
N LEU A 30 -25.63 4.36 7.15
CA LEU A 30 -24.19 4.51 7.00
C LEU A 30 -23.73 3.90 5.68
N VAL A 31 -22.92 4.64 4.93
CA VAL A 31 -22.21 4.16 3.73
C VAL A 31 -20.72 4.26 4.02
N ILE A 32 -20.01 3.14 3.92
CA ILE A 32 -18.57 3.07 4.17
C ILE A 32 -17.86 2.94 2.83
N GLU A 33 -17.18 3.99 2.42
CA GLU A 33 -16.32 4.00 1.23
C GLU A 33 -14.86 3.89 1.68
N SER A 34 -14.35 2.66 1.81
CA SER A 34 -12.94 2.44 2.10
C SER A 34 -12.12 2.59 0.82
N ASN A 35 -11.31 3.65 0.72
CA ASN A 35 -10.20 3.73 -0.24
C ASN A 35 -9.08 2.76 0.19
N LEU A 36 -9.38 1.47 0.26
CA LEU A 36 -8.38 0.40 0.46
C LEU A 36 -7.47 0.22 -0.77
N ASN A 37 -7.75 0.95 -1.86
CA ASN A 37 -6.98 0.95 -3.08
C ASN A 37 -5.96 2.09 -3.16
N SER A 38 -5.56 2.71 -2.05
CA SER A 38 -4.35 3.53 -2.03
C SER A 38 -3.11 2.63 -2.11
N SER A 39 -2.95 1.95 -3.25
CA SER A 39 -1.67 1.41 -3.69
C SER A 39 -0.63 2.51 -3.48
N HIS A 40 0.40 2.19 -2.71
CA HIS A 40 1.47 3.12 -2.38
C HIS A 40 1.96 3.83 -3.66
N PRO A 41 2.15 5.15 -3.69
CA PRO A 41 2.57 5.88 -4.90
C PRO A 41 3.84 5.34 -5.57
N LEU A 42 4.65 4.58 -4.81
CA LEU A 42 5.87 3.94 -5.30
C LEU A 42 5.70 2.47 -5.72
N LEU A 43 4.53 1.84 -5.52
CA LEU A 43 4.28 0.47 -5.99
C LEU A 43 4.40 0.39 -7.52
N GLN A 44 4.01 1.43 -8.25
CA GLN A 44 4.19 1.52 -9.70
C GLN A 44 5.67 1.60 -10.15
N PHE A 45 6.59 1.89 -9.22
CA PHE A 45 8.03 1.98 -9.46
C PHE A 45 8.81 0.83 -8.81
N ALA A 46 8.15 -0.04 -8.06
CA ALA A 46 8.74 -1.27 -7.60
C ALA A 46 8.87 -2.20 -8.81
N GLY A 47 10.02 -2.13 -9.49
CA GLY A 47 10.40 -3.13 -10.48
C GLY A 47 10.47 -4.48 -9.78
N ILE A 48 9.53 -5.36 -10.08
CA ILE A 48 9.59 -6.75 -9.61
C ILE A 48 10.53 -7.45 -10.59
N LEU A 49 11.73 -7.79 -10.10
CA LEU A 49 12.61 -8.71 -10.82
C LEU A 49 11.93 -10.07 -10.84
N SER A 50 11.66 -10.61 -12.01
CA SER A 50 11.11 -11.97 -12.10
C SER A 50 12.14 -12.98 -11.60
N ASP A 51 11.66 -14.13 -11.10
CA ASP A 51 12.56 -15.21 -10.65
C ASP A 51 13.52 -15.66 -11.77
N GLN A 52 13.07 -15.59 -13.02
CA GLN A 52 13.91 -15.89 -14.18
C GLN A 52 15.05 -14.86 -14.34
N GLU A 53 14.73 -13.56 -14.34
CA GLU A 53 15.74 -12.51 -14.46
C GLU A 53 16.71 -12.52 -13.27
N ALA A 54 16.22 -12.86 -12.07
CA ALA A 54 17.06 -13.05 -10.90
C ALA A 54 18.05 -14.21 -11.08
N GLN A 55 17.60 -15.33 -11.64
CA GLN A 55 18.44 -16.50 -11.89
C GLN A 55 19.49 -16.24 -12.98
N GLU A 56 19.12 -15.49 -14.02
CA GLU A 56 20.04 -15.06 -15.09
C GLU A 56 21.14 -14.15 -14.53
N LEU A 57 20.78 -13.17 -13.70
CA LEU A 57 21.74 -12.29 -13.03
C LEU A 57 22.67 -13.07 -12.09
N GLU A 58 22.14 -14.00 -11.29
CA GLU A 58 22.94 -14.86 -10.43
C GLU A 58 23.96 -15.69 -11.24
N THR A 59 23.55 -16.19 -12.41
CA THR A 59 24.45 -16.95 -13.30
C THR A 59 25.59 -16.08 -13.82
N ILE A 60 25.29 -14.87 -14.30
CA ILE A 60 26.30 -13.93 -14.81
C ILE A 60 27.28 -13.54 -13.70
N ILE A 61 26.78 -13.21 -12.51
CA ILE A 61 27.63 -12.86 -11.37
C ILE A 61 28.57 -14.02 -11.02
N ASN A 62 28.05 -15.25 -10.99
CA ASN A 62 28.88 -16.41 -10.71
C ASN A 62 29.92 -16.71 -11.79
N GLN A 63 29.65 -16.40 -13.05
CA GLN A 63 30.59 -16.57 -14.17
C GLN A 63 31.73 -15.54 -14.12
N GLU A 64 31.38 -14.28 -13.87
CA GLU A 64 32.30 -13.15 -13.98
C GLU A 64 33.05 -12.86 -12.66
N PHE A 65 32.41 -13.01 -11.50
CA PHE A 65 32.96 -12.58 -10.22
C PHE A 65 33.56 -13.70 -9.35
N ASN A 66 33.37 -14.98 -9.67
CA ASN A 66 34.01 -16.09 -8.94
C ASN A 66 35.41 -16.47 -9.45
N GLN A 67 35.92 -15.80 -10.49
CA GLN A 67 37.30 -15.98 -10.95
C GLN A 67 38.21 -14.93 -10.30
N VAL A 68 38.50 -15.07 -9.01
CA VAL A 68 39.68 -14.41 -8.44
C VAL A 68 40.89 -15.15 -9.02
N ASN A 69 41.52 -14.56 -10.03
CA ASN A 69 42.77 -15.08 -10.59
C ASN A 69 43.85 -14.98 -9.50
N LYS A 70 44.24 -16.12 -8.92
CA LYS A 70 45.25 -16.18 -7.85
C LYS A 70 46.66 -15.82 -8.34
N ASP A 71 46.87 -15.74 -9.65
CA ASP A 71 48.13 -15.36 -10.29
C ASP A 71 48.23 -13.84 -10.58
N GLU A 72 47.20 -13.04 -10.26
CA GLU A 72 47.21 -11.57 -10.39
C GLU A 72 47.64 -10.81 -9.10
N TRP A 73 48.46 -11.43 -8.24
CA TRP A 73 49.08 -10.79 -7.07
C TRP A 73 50.61 -10.75 -7.18
#